data_AF-A0A957QIU3-F1
#
_entry.id   AF-A0A957QIU3-F1
#
_cell.length_a   1.000
_cell.length_b   1.000
_cell.length_c   1.000
_cell.angle_alpha   90.00
_cell.angle_beta   90.00
_cell.angle_gamma   90.00
#
_symmetry.space_group_name_H-M   'P 1'
#
loop_
_entity.id
_entity.type
_entity.pdbx_description
1 polymer ?
#
loop_
_entity_poly.entity_id
_entity_poly.type
_entity_poly.pdbx_seq_one_letter_code
_entity_poly.pdbx_strand_id
1 'polypeptide(L)' 'QAHRFIFDSRDQGAAQRLEVVGDTFGVWRCRTAFNCTNACPREIEVTKAIAEVKGALTQGKI' A
#
# COMPACT_ATOMS: atom_id res chain seq x y z
N GLN A 1 -5.63 -2.42 -3.06
CA GLN A 1 -6.69 -2.93 -2.16
C GLN A 1 -6.14 -3.37 -0.80
N ALA A 2 -4.98 -4.03 -0.73
CA ALA A 2 -4.33 -4.42 0.54
C ALA A 2 -4.22 -3.28 1.58
N HIS A 3 -3.81 -2.08 1.14
CA HIS A 3 -3.72 -0.88 1.99
C HIS A 3 -4.92 -0.67 2.91
N ARG A 4 -6.15 -0.74 2.38
CA ARG A 4 -7.38 -0.57 3.17
C ARG A 4 -7.40 -1.46 4.41
N PHE A 5 -7.06 -2.74 4.26
CA PHE A 5 -7.11 -3.71 5.34
C PHE A 5 -5.89 -3.62 6.27
N ILE A 6 -4.73 -3.21 5.75
CA ILE A 6 -3.54 -2.99 6.57
C ILE A 6 -3.80 -1.89 7.61
N PHE A 7 -4.54 -0.84 7.25
CA PHE A 7 -4.84 0.30 8.12
C PHE A 7 -6.28 0.29 8.67
N ASP A 8 -7.01 -0.83 8.57
CA ASP A 8 -8.33 -0.98 9.19
C ASP A 8 -8.14 -1.58 10.58
N SER A 9 -8.48 -0.83 11.63
CA SER A 9 -8.32 -1.27 13.03
C SER A 9 -9.13 -2.51 13.40
N ARG A 10 -10.09 -2.92 12.55
CA ARG A 10 -10.89 -4.13 12.71
C ARG A 10 -10.22 -5.37 12.10
N ASP A 11 -9.28 -5.20 11.18
CA ASP A 11 -8.59 -6.30 10.50
C ASP A 11 -7.41 -6.78 11.36
N GLN A 12 -7.35 -8.09 11.61
CA GLN A 12 -6.28 -8.73 12.39
C GLN A 12 -5.18 -9.34 11.49
N GLY A 13 -5.24 -9.10 10.18
CA GLY A 13 -4.40 -9.70 9.15
C GLY A 13 -3.30 -8.78 8.60
N ALA A 14 -3.03 -7.65 9.26
CA ALA A 14 -2.10 -6.63 8.75
C ALA A 14 -0.68 -7.19 8.52
N ALA A 15 -0.16 -8.00 9.44
CA ALA A 15 1.17 -8.58 9.34
C ALA A 15 1.32 -9.51 8.12
N GLN A 16 0.35 -10.41 7.92
CA GLN A 16 0.32 -11.34 6.78
C GLN A 16 0.20 -10.58 5.46
N ARG A 17 -0.58 -9.50 5.44
CA ARG A 17 -0.70 -8.66 4.24
C ARG A 17 0.60 -7.93 3.93
N LEU A 18 1.27 -7.39 4.95
CA LEU A 18 2.55 -6.70 4.81
C LEU A 18 3.64 -7.64 4.29
N GLU A 19 3.68 -8.89 4.76
CA GLU A 19 4.59 -9.92 4.23
C GLU A 19 4.39 -10.12 2.72
N VAL A 20 3.15 -10.33 2.28
CA VAL A 20 2.83 -10.55 0.85
C VAL A 20 3.18 -9.35 -0.02
N VAL A 21 2.82 -8.14 0.39
CA VAL A 21 3.05 -6.94 -0.41
C VAL A 21 4.47 -6.39 -0.30
N GLY A 22 5.22 -6.84 0.72
CA GLY A 22 6.61 -6.50 0.96
C GLY A 22 7.62 -7.29 0.14
N ASP A 23 7.18 -8.31 -0.61
CA ASP A 23 8.03 -9.01 -1.57
C ASP A 23 8.64 -8.06 -2.63
N THR A 24 9.77 -8.45 -3.21
CA THR A 24 10.49 -7.71 -4.26
C THR A 24 9.58 -7.31 -5.43
N PHE A 25 8.61 -8.16 -5.79
CA PHE A 25 7.65 -7.89 -6.86
C PHE A 25 6.39 -7.14 -6.41
N GLY A 26 6.24 -6.88 -5.10
CA GLY A 26 5.14 -6.14 -4.50
C GLY A 26 5.29 -4.62 -4.61
N VAL A 27 5.13 -3.90 -3.48
CA VAL A 27 5.08 -2.43 -3.48
C VAL A 27 6.36 -1.78 -4.01
N TRP A 28 7.50 -2.47 -3.95
CA TRP A 28 8.81 -1.95 -4.36
C TRP A 28 8.92 -1.69 -5.87
N ARG A 29 8.08 -2.31 -6.70
CA ARG A 29 8.04 -2.03 -8.14
C ARG A 29 7.42 -0.68 -8.47
N CYS A 30 6.66 -0.08 -7.56
CA CYS A 30 6.10 1.25 -7.78
C CYS A 30 7.22 2.28 -7.82
N ARG A 31 7.39 2.94 -8.98
CA ARG A 31 8.35 4.03 -9.23
C ARG A 31 7.73 5.42 -9.14
N THR A 32 6.57 5.54 -8.50
CA THR A 32 5.93 6.85 -8.25
C THR A 32 5.65 7.61 -9.55
N ALA A 33 5.20 6.90 -10.59
CA ALA A 33 4.91 7.48 -11.91
C ALA A 33 3.53 8.18 -11.99
N PHE A 34 2.72 8.12 -10.93
CA PHE A 34 1.40 8.76 -10.79
C PHE A 34 0.29 8.38 -11.79
N ASN A 35 0.58 7.64 -12.85
CA ASN A 35 -0.41 7.21 -13.84
C ASN A 35 -1.66 6.54 -13.23
N CYS A 36 -1.48 5.75 -12.17
CA CYS A 36 -2.60 5.09 -11.49
C CYS A 36 -3.53 6.07 -10.76
N THR A 37 -2.98 7.10 -10.09
CA THR A 37 -3.77 8.14 -9.43
C THR A 37 -4.50 8.98 -10.49
N ASN A 38 -3.78 9.45 -11.50
CA ASN A 38 -4.33 10.36 -12.52
C ASN A 38 -5.42 9.71 -13.39
N ALA A 39 -5.31 8.41 -13.65
CA ALA A 39 -6.29 7.68 -14.44
C ALA A 39 -7.50 7.20 -13.62
N CYS A 40 -7.52 7.39 -12.30
CA CYS A 40 -8.57 6.82 -11.46
C CYS A 40 -9.88 7.62 -11.57
N PRO A 41 -10.98 7.05 -12.11
CA PRO A 41 -12.26 7.76 -12.24
C PRO A 41 -12.97 7.97 -10.90
N ARG A 42 -12.41 7.43 -9.82
CA ARG A 42 -12.92 7.53 -8.44
C ARG A 42 -12.05 8.41 -7.55
N GLU A 43 -11.10 9.12 -8.15
CA GLU A 43 -10.22 10.06 -7.44
C GLU A 43 -9.44 9.42 -6.29
N ILE A 44 -9.10 8.13 -6.43
CA ILE A 44 -8.34 7.41 -5.41
C ILE A 44 -6.87 7.80 -5.52
N GLU A 45 -6.29 8.24 -4.41
CA GLU A 45 -4.85 8.52 -4.29
C GLU A 45 -4.01 7.22 -4.22
N VAL A 46 -4.01 6.41 -5.30
CA VAL A 46 -3.35 5.09 -5.33
C VAL A 46 -1.86 5.17 -5.01
N THR A 47 -1.16 6.18 -5.54
CA THR A 47 0.27 6.38 -5.29
C THR A 47 0.57 6.63 -3.81
N LYS A 48 -0.30 7.40 -3.12
CA LYS A 48 -0.18 7.69 -1.69
C LYS A 48 -0.43 6.43 -0.85
N ALA A 49 -1.47 5.66 -1.18
CA ALA A 49 -1.73 4.38 -0.52
C ALA A 49 -0.54 3.42 -0.62
N ILE A 50 0.14 3.36 -1.78
CA ILE A 50 1.36 2.55 -1.93
C ILE A 50 2.50 3.10 -1.07
N ALA A 51 2.67 4.43 -1.00
CA ALA A 51 3.69 5.07 -0.19
C ALA A 51 3.50 4.80 1.31
N GLU A 52 2.27 4.84 1.81
CA GLU A 52 1.94 4.52 3.20
C GLU A 52 2.28 3.06 3.54
N VAL A 53 1.99 2.10 2.65
CA VAL A 53 2.41 0.69 2.85
C VAL A 53 3.93 0.54 2.84
N LYS A 54 4.66 1.24 1.95
CA LYS A 54 6.13 1.27 1.99
C LYS A 54 6.65 1.86 3.31
N GLY A 55 6.00 2.90 3.83
CA GLY A 55 6.29 3.48 5.13
C GLY A 55 6.12 2.46 6.25
N ALA A 56 4.99 1.73 6.27
CA ALA A 56 4.75 0.67 7.23
C ALA A 56 5.83 -0.44 7.19
N LEU A 57 6.27 -0.84 6.00
CA LEU A 57 7.33 -1.86 5.83
C LEU A 57 8.72 -1.38 6.26
N THR A 58 9.02 -0.09 6.10
CA THR A 58 10.35 0.46 6.45
C THR A 58 10.44 0.93 7.89
N GLN A 59 9.34 1.44 8.45
CA GLN A 59 9.30 2.08 9.77
C GLN A 59 8.60 1.21 10.83
N GLY A 60 7.92 0.14 10.42
CA GLY A 60 7.16 -0.73 11.33
C GLY A 60 5.96 -0.06 11.98
N LYS A 61 5.47 1.06 11.43
CA LYS A 61 4.32 1.82 11.97
C LYS A 61 3.08 1.53 11.12
N ILE A 62 2.05 0.99 11.77
CA ILE A 62 0.70 0.76 11.23
C ILE A 62 -0.27 1.56 12.10
#